data_AF-A0A1E3PZY5-F1
#
_entry.id   AF-A0A1E3PZY5-F1
#
_cell.length_a   1.000
_cell.length_b   1.000
_cell.length_c   1.000
_cell.angle_alpha   90.00
_cell.angle_beta   90.00
_cell.angle_gamma   90.00
#
_symmetry.space_group_name_H-M   'P 1'
#
loop_
_entity.id
_entity.type
_entity.pdbx_description
1 polymer ?
#
loop_
_entity_poly.entity_id
_entity_poly.type
_entity_poly.pdbx_seq_one_letter_code
_entity_poly.pdbx_strand_id
1 'polypeptide(L)'
;MSSKYGKGDSSAAEHRSLKVFSPDDSRSNPNLTQKDTTVLLHEISLLLDTGVEKDTISLCLKLFDNGINPEALANTIRELKETSISQGKTNMA
;
A
#
# COMPACT_ATOMS: atom_id res chain seq x y z
N MET A 1 68.90 -10.95 9.23
CA MET A 1 68.41 -10.01 8.21
C MET A 1 67.94 -10.82 7.01
N SER A 2 66.64 -11.14 6.90
CA SER A 2 66.07 -11.79 5.71
C SER A 2 64.70 -11.20 5.43
N SER A 3 64.52 -10.79 4.17
CA SER A 3 63.44 -9.98 3.62
C SER A 3 62.03 -10.49 3.92
N LYS A 4 61.17 -9.57 4.37
CA LYS A 4 59.72 -9.70 4.28
C LYS A 4 59.29 -9.33 2.86
N TYR A 5 58.99 -10.31 2.03
CA TYR A 5 58.15 -10.11 0.84
C TYR A 5 56.71 -10.50 1.22
N GLY A 6 55.91 -9.47 1.49
CA GLY A 6 54.47 -9.59 1.64
C GLY A 6 53.85 -9.99 0.30
N LYS A 7 53.10 -11.09 0.32
CA LYS A 7 52.26 -11.50 -0.80
C LYS A 7 51.01 -10.65 -0.75
N GLY A 8 50.88 -9.74 -1.71
CA GLY A 8 49.62 -9.07 -1.99
C GLY A 8 48.72 -10.00 -2.79
N ASP A 9 47.70 -10.55 -2.15
CA ASP A 9 46.41 -10.82 -2.80
C ASP A 9 45.54 -9.56 -2.58
N SER A 10 45.54 -8.65 -3.55
CA SER A 10 44.58 -8.63 -4.64
C SER A 10 43.13 -8.70 -4.15
N SER A 11 42.62 -7.53 -3.77
CA SER A 11 41.36 -6.97 -4.26
C SER A 11 40.25 -8.00 -4.55
N ALA A 12 39.47 -8.31 -3.54
CA ALA A 12 38.05 -8.57 -3.72
C ALA A 12 37.30 -7.62 -2.79
N ALA A 13 37.26 -6.34 -3.19
CA ALA A 13 36.21 -5.46 -2.72
C ALA A 13 34.89 -6.21 -2.94
N GLU A 14 34.21 -6.57 -1.87
CA GLU A 14 32.81 -6.98 -1.93
C GLU A 14 32.05 -5.79 -2.53
N HIS A 15 31.94 -5.79 -3.86
CA HIS A 15 30.82 -5.20 -4.53
C HIS A 15 29.62 -5.96 -3.99
N ARG A 16 29.03 -5.42 -2.92
CA ARG A 16 27.67 -5.74 -2.52
C ARG A 16 26.83 -5.32 -3.72
N SER A 17 26.69 -6.23 -4.68
CA SER A 17 25.85 -6.08 -5.84
C SER A 17 24.52 -5.60 -5.32
N LEU A 18 24.23 -4.32 -5.56
CA LEU A 18 22.88 -3.79 -5.48
C LEU A 18 22.07 -4.78 -6.29
N LYS A 19 21.21 -5.53 -5.60
CA LYS A 19 20.36 -6.53 -6.22
C LYS A 19 19.53 -5.77 -7.23
N VAL A 20 19.94 -5.84 -8.50
CA VAL A 20 19.26 -5.19 -9.61
C VAL A 20 17.85 -5.74 -9.56
N PHE A 21 16.88 -4.84 -9.41
CA PHE A 21 15.47 -5.15 -9.43
C PHE A 21 15.17 -5.81 -10.78
N SER A 22 15.10 -7.14 -10.80
CA SER A 22 14.66 -7.90 -11.96
C SER A 22 13.17 -7.62 -12.16
N PRO A 23 12.72 -7.17 -13.35
CA PRO A 23 11.31 -6.83 -13.59
C PRO A 23 10.35 -8.03 -13.67
N ASP A 24 10.76 -9.24 -13.27
CA ASP A 24 9.97 -10.47 -13.40
C ASP A 24 9.39 -10.98 -12.07
N ASP A 25 8.90 -10.07 -11.22
CA ASP A 25 8.09 -10.45 -10.05
C ASP A 25 6.61 -10.16 -10.32
N SER A 26 6.01 -10.96 -11.21
CA SER A 26 4.56 -10.96 -11.47
C SER A 26 3.73 -11.65 -10.38
N ARG A 27 4.22 -11.70 -9.13
CA ARG A 27 3.46 -12.25 -7.99
C ARG A 27 3.73 -11.42 -6.75
N SER A 28 2.69 -10.71 -6.31
CA SER A 28 2.43 -10.25 -4.93
C SER A 28 3.62 -10.37 -3.96
N ASN A 29 4.16 -9.24 -3.49
CA ASN A 29 5.13 -9.20 -2.39
C ASN A 29 4.63 -10.10 -1.23
N PRO A 30 5.27 -11.24 -0.91
CA PRO A 30 4.67 -12.33 -0.13
C PRO A 30 4.55 -12.06 1.38
N ASN A 31 4.62 -10.81 1.83
CA ASN A 31 4.63 -10.48 3.27
C ASN A 31 3.51 -9.53 3.71
N LEU A 32 2.52 -9.23 2.87
CA LEU A 32 1.37 -8.41 3.28
C LEU A 32 0.08 -9.21 3.13
N THR A 33 -0.56 -9.53 4.25
CA THR A 33 -1.89 -10.13 4.24
C THR A 33 -2.94 -9.07 3.90
N GLN A 34 -4.14 -9.48 3.47
CA GLN A 34 -5.26 -8.55 3.26
C GLN A 34 -5.56 -7.71 4.52
N LYS A 35 -5.33 -8.28 5.71
CA LYS A 35 -5.49 -7.60 6.99
C LYS A 35 -4.42 -6.52 7.18
N ASP A 36 -3.17 -6.79 6.82
CA ASP A 36 -2.08 -5.81 6.90
C ASP A 36 -2.30 -4.66 5.93
N THR A 37 -2.71 -4.97 4.69
CA THR A 37 -3.10 -3.97 3.69
C THR A 37 -4.25 -3.10 4.19
N THR A 38 -5.27 -3.69 4.81
CA THR A 38 -6.40 -2.94 5.36
C THR A 38 -5.98 -2.02 6.51
N VAL A 39 -5.06 -2.47 7.37
CA VAL A 39 -4.51 -1.64 8.47
C VAL A 39 -3.73 -0.46 7.91
N LEU A 40 -2.85 -0.70 6.94
CA LEU A 40 -2.06 0.36 6.30
C LEU A 40 -2.95 1.39 5.58
N LEU A 41 -3.94 0.93 4.82
CA LEU A 41 -4.88 1.83 4.13
C LEU A 41 -5.73 2.65 5.10
N HIS A 42 -6.09 2.07 6.24
CA HIS A 42 -6.79 2.82 7.29
C HIS A 42 -5.90 3.89 7.92
N GLU A 43 -4.61 3.61 8.15
CA GLU A 43 -3.67 4.62 8.62
C GLU A 43 -3.52 5.78 7.61
N ILE A 44 -3.43 5.47 6.31
CA ILE A 44 -3.44 6.47 5.24
C ILE A 44 -4.75 7.29 5.24
N SER A 45 -5.90 6.63 5.41
CA SER A 45 -7.22 7.27 5.50
C SER A 45 -7.30 8.29 6.65
N LEU A 46 -6.71 7.96 7.81
CA LEU A 46 -6.62 8.85 8.97
C LEU A 46 -5.69 10.03 8.70
N LEU A 47 -4.53 9.81 8.08
CA LEU A 47 -3.60 10.88 7.73
C LEU A 47 -4.20 11.89 6.74
N LEU A 48 -5.04 11.41 5.83
CA LEU A 48 -5.72 12.22 4.81
C LEU A 48 -7.08 12.78 5.27
N ASP A 49 -7.49 12.50 6.51
CA ASP A 49 -8.78 12.91 7.09
C ASP A 49 -10.00 12.57 6.20
N THR A 50 -9.96 11.42 5.52
CA THR A 50 -11.06 11.03 4.61
C THR A 50 -12.32 10.55 5.34
N GLY A 51 -12.18 10.24 6.63
CA GLY A 51 -13.26 9.74 7.49
C GLY A 51 -13.80 8.37 7.05
N VAL A 52 -12.99 7.55 6.37
CA VAL A 52 -13.41 6.23 5.89
C VAL A 52 -13.03 5.16 6.91
N GLU A 53 -14.05 4.47 7.43
CA GLU A 53 -13.91 3.39 8.41
C GLU A 53 -13.24 2.13 7.84
N LYS A 54 -12.61 1.35 8.71
CA LYS A 54 -11.85 0.14 8.34
C LYS A 54 -12.70 -0.92 7.62
N ASP A 55 -13.97 -1.08 8.01
CA ASP A 55 -14.88 -2.03 7.39
C ASP A 55 -15.24 -1.60 5.96
N THR A 56 -15.42 -0.31 5.74
CA THR A 56 -15.65 0.28 4.41
C THR A 56 -14.45 0.05 3.49
N ILE A 57 -13.23 0.21 3.99
CA ILE A 57 -12.00 -0.08 3.24
C ILE A 57 -11.93 -1.56 2.86
N SER A 58 -12.21 -2.46 3.82
CA SER A 58 -12.24 -3.92 3.57
C SER A 58 -13.26 -4.30 2.50
N LEU A 59 -14.44 -3.68 2.51
CA LEU A 59 -15.45 -3.88 1.48
C LEU A 59 -14.98 -3.34 0.12
N CYS A 60 -14.40 -2.13 0.07
CA CYS A 60 -13.87 -1.55 -1.17
C CYS A 60 -12.81 -2.45 -1.81
N LEU A 61 -11.90 -3.02 -1.01
CA LEU A 61 -10.89 -3.96 -1.51
C LEU A 61 -11.52 -5.18 -2.17
N LYS A 62 -12.56 -5.77 -1.56
CA LYS A 62 -13.30 -6.88 -2.19
C LYS A 62 -13.98 -6.45 -3.49
N LEU A 63 -14.51 -5.24 -3.55
CA LEU A 63 -15.12 -4.70 -4.77
C LEU A 63 -14.07 -4.51 -5.88
N PHE A 64 -12.86 -4.07 -5.54
CA PHE A 64 -11.75 -3.94 -6.49
C PHE A 64 -11.26 -5.30 -7.01
N ASP A 65 -11.22 -6.32 -6.14
CA ASP A 65 -10.92 -7.71 -6.56
C ASP A 65 -11.98 -8.25 -7.55
N ASN A 66 -13.20 -7.71 -7.54
CA ASN A 66 -14.25 -8.03 -8.50
C ASN A 66 -14.18 -7.17 -9.79
N GLY A 67 -13.14 -6.35 -9.97
CA GLY A 67 -12.94 -5.54 -11.17
C GLY A 67 -13.76 -4.24 -11.22
N ILE A 68 -14.28 -3.79 -10.08
CA ILE A 68 -14.99 -2.50 -10.01
C ILE A 68 -14.00 -1.35 -10.15
N ASN A 69 -14.33 -0.37 -11.00
CA ASN A 69 -13.52 0.83 -11.18
C ASN A 69 -13.49 1.66 -9.88
N PRO A 70 -12.31 1.93 -9.28
CA PRO A 70 -12.19 2.70 -8.05
C PRO A 70 -12.71 4.13 -8.18
N GLU A 71 -12.56 4.75 -9.35
CA GLU A 71 -13.04 6.13 -9.58
C GLU A 71 -14.57 6.20 -9.59
N ALA A 72 -15.22 5.23 -10.25
CA ALA A 72 -16.68 5.14 -10.24
C ALA A 72 -17.22 4.88 -8.82
N LEU A 73 -16.58 3.98 -8.07
CA LEU A 73 -16.96 3.69 -6.69
C LEU A 73 -16.81 4.92 -5.78
N ALA A 74 -15.72 5.68 -5.93
CA ALA A 74 -15.50 6.90 -5.18
C ALA A 74 -16.61 7.94 -5.42
N ASN A 75 -17.05 8.11 -6.67
CA ASN A 75 -18.15 9.00 -7.01
C ASN A 75 -19.46 8.55 -6.34
N THR A 76 -19.80 7.27 -6.43
CA THR A 76 -21.00 6.72 -5.79
C THR A 76 -20.95 6.88 -4.27
N ILE A 77 -19.82 6.60 -3.61
CA ILE A 77 -19.67 6.78 -2.16
C ILE A 77 -19.84 8.25 -1.77
N ARG A 78 -19.27 9.18 -2.55
CA ARG A 78 -19.44 10.62 -2.30
C ARG A 78 -20.91 11.03 -2.39
N GLU A 79 -21.60 10.64 -3.46
CA GLU A 79 -23.02 10.94 -3.65
C GLU A 79 -23.89 10.36 -2.52
N LEU A 80 -23.60 9.14 -2.07
CA LEU A 80 -24.30 8.51 -0.94
C LEU A 80 -24.07 9.26 0.38
N LYS A 81 -22.86 9.76 0.63
CA LYS A 81 -22.56 10.58 1.82
C LYS A 81 -23.32 11.92 1.77
N GLU A 82 -23.32 12.58 0.62
CA GLU A 82 -24.00 13.87 0.43
C GLU A 82 -25.52 13.76 0.59
N THR A 83 -26.13 12.72 0.01
CA THR A 83 -27.57 12.44 0.14
C THR A 83 -27.94 12.05 1.57
N SER A 84 -27.14 11.23 2.23
CA SER A 84 -27.37 10.83 3.63
C SER A 84 -27.31 12.02 4.60
N ILE A 85 -26.36 12.93 4.41
CA ILE A 85 -26.25 14.19 5.18
C ILE A 85 -27.45 15.12 4.88
N SER A 86 -27.94 15.11 3.65
CA SER A 86 -29.08 15.93 3.23
C SER A 86 -30.42 15.41 3.79
N GLN A 87 -30.59 14.09 3.90
CA GLN A 87 -31.79 13.49 4.51
C GLN A 87 -31.83 13.59 6.04
N GLY A 88 -30.70 13.85 6.70
CA GLY A 88 -30.67 14.14 8.15
C GLY A 88 -31.21 15.53 8.53
N LYS A 89 -31.34 16.47 7.58
CA LYS A 89 -31.77 17.86 7.83
C LYS A 89 -33.29 18.08 7.75
N THR A 90 -34.06 17.11 7.28
CA THR A 90 -35.53 17.24 7.12
C THR A 90 -36.34 16.70 8.31
N ASN A 91 -35.68 16.08 9.28
CA ASN A 91 -36.35 15.31 10.35
C ASN A 91 -36.32 16.05 11.70
N MET A 92 -36.04 17.36 11.69
CA MET A 92 -35.85 18.18 12.89
C MET A 92 -36.58 19.53 12.80
N ALA A 93 -37.68 19.57 12.07
CA ALA A 93 -38.63 20.69 12.03
C ALA A 93 -40.01 20.21 12.47
#